data_AF-A0AAV2R8Y7-F1
#
_entry.id   AF-A0AAV2R8Y7-F1
#
_cell.length_a   1.000
_cell.length_b   1.000
_cell.length_c   1.000
_cell.angle_alpha   90.00
_cell.angle_beta   90.00
_cell.angle_gamma   90.00
#
_symmetry.space_group_name_H-M   'P 1'
#
loop_
_entity.id
_entity.type
_entity.pdbx_description
1 polymer ?
#
loop_
_entity_poly.entity_id
_entity_poly.type
_entity_poly.pdbx_seq_one_letter_code
_entity_poly.pdbx_strand_id
1 'polypeptide(L)'
;RHQMVFSFHVFRKSAPNGKLSVYVGRRDFTDHLTHVDPIDGVVMLDPDYVKDRRVFVQAVLTYRYGREEDEVMGLTFAKELVATSALVYPQVVTPKLTSLQ
;
A
#
# COMPACT_ATOMS: atom_id res chain seq x y z
N ARG A 1 23.84 26.71 1.65
CA ARG A 1 23.28 25.40 2.05
C ARG A 1 22.98 24.64 0.76
N HIS A 2 23.78 23.63 0.41
CA HIS A 2 23.47 22.77 -0.73
C HIS A 2 22.33 21.84 -0.32
N GLN A 3 21.14 22.04 -0.88
CA GLN A 3 20.02 21.14 -0.69
C GLN A 3 20.18 20.01 -1.72
N MET A 4 20.49 18.82 -1.24
CA MET A 4 20.54 17.62 -2.08
C MET A 4 19.12 17.29 -2.50
N VAL A 5 18.82 17.39 -3.80
CA VAL A 5 17.51 17.03 -4.36
C VAL A 5 17.60 15.59 -4.83
N PHE A 6 16.90 14.69 -4.15
CA PHE A 6 16.75 13.31 -4.61
C PHE A 6 15.59 13.23 -5.59
N SER A 7 15.86 12.77 -6.82
CA SER A 7 14.83 12.48 -7.80
C SER A 7 14.43 11.00 -7.69
N PHE A 8 13.29 10.74 -7.06
CA PHE A 8 12.72 9.38 -6.96
C PHE A 8 11.64 9.18 -8.02
N HIS A 9 11.66 8.03 -8.70
CA HIS A 9 10.49 7.55 -9.42
C HIS A 9 9.46 7.05 -8.41
N VAL A 10 8.25 7.62 -8.41
CA VAL A 10 7.17 7.26 -7.49
C VAL A 10 6.01 6.65 -8.27
N PHE A 11 5.46 5.56 -7.75
CA PHE A 11 4.28 4.91 -8.31
C PHE A 11 3.03 5.37 -7.59
N ARG A 12 1.99 5.70 -8.35
CA ARG A 12 0.69 6.11 -7.81
C ARG A 12 -0.41 5.16 -8.29
N LYS A 13 -1.33 4.84 -7.40
CA LYS A 13 -2.64 4.23 -7.75
C LYS A 13 -3.75 4.99 -7.06
N SER A 14 -4.75 5.42 -7.82
CA SER A 14 -5.92 6.13 -7.32
C SER A 14 -7.12 5.18 -7.21
N ALA A 15 -7.97 5.40 -6.22
CA ALA A 15 -9.28 4.77 -6.16
C ALA A 15 -10.15 5.22 -7.35
N PRO A 16 -11.14 4.43 -7.80
CA PRO A 16 -11.98 4.77 -8.96
C PRO A 16 -12.71 6.12 -8.84
N ASN A 17 -13.02 6.56 -7.62
CA ASN A 17 -13.65 7.85 -7.35
C ASN A 17 -12.64 9.03 -7.26
N GLY A 18 -11.34 8.76 -7.37
CA GLY A 18 -10.27 9.75 -7.25
C GLY A 18 -10.04 10.32 -5.85
N LYS A 19 -10.82 9.90 -4.84
CA LYS A 19 -10.81 10.48 -3.48
C LYS A 19 -9.71 9.93 -2.57
N LEU A 20 -9.15 8.79 -2.94
CA LEU A 20 -8.00 8.18 -2.27
C LEU A 20 -6.93 7.90 -3.32
N SER A 21 -5.67 8.14 -2.98
CA SER A 21 -4.53 7.76 -3.80
C SER A 21 -3.40 7.24 -2.93
N VAL A 22 -2.81 6.12 -3.31
CA VAL A 22 -1.62 5.55 -2.65
C VAL A 22 -0.41 5.85 -3.51
N TYR A 23 0.66 6.29 -2.87
CA TYR A 23 1.97 6.54 -3.47
C TYR A 23 2.99 5.62 -2.83
N VAL A 24 3.80 4.93 -3.62
CA VAL A 24 4.85 4.02 -3.14
C VAL A 24 6.13 4.28 -3.92
N GLY A 25 7.27 4.28 -3.23
CA GLY A 25 8.57 4.57 -3.87
C GLY A 25 9.13 3.44 -4.72
N ARG A 26 8.72 2.19 -4.48
CA ARG A 26 9.20 1.00 -5.20
C ARG A 26 8.12 -0.08 -5.29
N ARG A 27 8.29 -1.04 -6.20
CA ARG A 27 7.39 -2.20 -6.37
C ARG A 27 8.06 -3.54 -6.06
N ASP A 28 9.38 -3.58 -6.16
CA ASP A 28 10.18 -4.74 -5.83
C ASP A 28 10.77 -4.56 -4.42
N PHE A 29 10.57 -5.56 -3.58
CA PHE A 29 11.03 -5.61 -2.20
C PHE A 29 11.86 -6.87 -2.03
N THR A 30 13.11 -6.72 -1.58
CA THR A 30 14.03 -7.83 -1.42
C THR A 30 13.92 -8.40 -0.01
N ASP A 31 13.89 -9.74 0.08
CA ASP A 31 14.02 -10.48 1.33
C ASP A 31 15.48 -10.85 1.55
N HIS A 32 16.07 -10.37 2.65
CA HIS A 32 17.47 -10.55 3.01
C HIS A 32 17.68 -11.66 4.06
N LEU A 33 16.72 -12.60 4.20
CA LEU A 33 16.65 -13.70 5.19
C LEU A 33 16.51 -13.25 6.65
N THR A 34 17.13 -12.14 7.02
CA THR A 34 17.08 -11.52 8.36
C THR A 34 16.01 -10.45 8.47
N HIS A 35 15.70 -9.80 7.35
CA HIS A 35 14.72 -8.73 7.25
C HIS A 35 14.24 -8.59 5.80
N VAL A 36 13.12 -7.91 5.62
CA VAL A 36 12.57 -7.56 4.30
C VAL A 36 12.62 -6.06 4.15
N ASP A 37 12.88 -5.57 2.93
CA ASP A 37 12.80 -4.14 2.61
C ASP A 37 11.44 -3.56 3.03
N PRO A 38 11.40 -2.42 3.73
CA PRO A 38 10.14 -1.82 4.18
C PRO A 38 9.33 -1.24 2.99
N ILE A 39 8.00 -1.29 3.13
CA ILE A 39 7.08 -0.67 2.18
C ILE A 39 6.88 0.80 2.55
N ASP A 40 7.63 1.66 1.88
CA ASP A 40 7.54 3.12 2.06
C ASP A 40 6.54 3.74 1.09
N GLY A 41 5.58 4.48 1.65
CA GLY A 41 4.56 5.15 0.87
C GLY A 41 3.70 6.12 1.67
N VAL A 42 2.90 6.92 0.98
CA VAL A 42 1.94 7.85 1.57
C VAL A 42 0.56 7.64 0.95
N VAL A 43 -0.48 7.94 1.74
CA VAL A 43 -1.87 7.91 1.28
C VAL A 43 -2.39 9.34 1.24
N MET A 44 -2.83 9.77 0.07
CA MET A 44 -3.53 11.03 -0.11
C MET A 44 -5.04 10.80 0.03
N LEU A 45 -5.65 11.59 0.89
CA LEU A 45 -7.05 11.49 1.28
C LEU A 45 -7.75 12.82 1.00
N ASP A 46 -8.88 12.76 0.32
CA ASP A 46 -9.79 13.89 0.21
C ASP A 46 -10.52 14.10 1.55
N PRO A 47 -10.33 15.25 2.24
CA PRO A 47 -10.94 15.52 3.54
C PRO A 47 -12.48 15.46 3.52
N ASP A 48 -13.10 15.94 2.43
CA ASP A 48 -14.55 15.97 2.26
C ASP A 48 -15.12 14.56 2.07
N TYR A 49 -14.31 13.63 1.58
CA TYR A 49 -14.70 12.23 1.43
C TYR A 49 -14.50 11.42 2.71
N VAL A 50 -13.41 11.69 3.44
CA VAL A 50 -13.00 10.84 4.56
C VAL A 50 -13.83 11.10 5.82
N LYS A 51 -14.16 12.36 6.16
CA LYS A 51 -15.00 12.73 7.32
C LYS A 51 -14.77 11.83 8.55
N ASP A 52 -15.79 11.08 8.98
CA ASP A 52 -15.78 10.18 10.14
C ASP A 52 -15.37 8.73 9.81
N ARG A 53 -14.87 8.48 8.59
CA ARG A 53 -14.46 7.16 8.14
C ARG A 53 -13.05 6.84 8.59
N ARG A 54 -12.78 5.54 8.75
CA ARG A 54 -11.45 5.03 9.03
C ARG A 54 -10.80 4.56 7.74
N VAL A 55 -9.55 4.92 7.52
CA VAL A 55 -8.75 4.46 6.39
C VAL A 55 -7.67 3.54 6.90
N PHE A 56 -7.58 2.36 6.30
CA PHE A 56 -6.56 1.37 6.60
C PHE A 56 -5.68 1.14 5.37
N VAL A 57 -4.43 0.77 5.63
CA VAL A 57 -3.52 0.19 4.65
C VAL A 57 -3.25 -1.24 5.06
N GLN A 58 -3.27 -2.13 4.08
CA GLN A 58 -3.02 -3.56 4.29
C GLN A 58 -2.00 -4.05 3.27
N ALA A 59 -1.10 -4.92 3.71
CA ALA A 59 -0.34 -5.77 2.80
C ALA A 59 -1.00 -7.14 2.82
N VAL A 60 -1.52 -7.55 1.67
CA VAL A 60 -2.24 -8.82 1.49
C VAL A 60 -1.45 -9.68 0.52
N LEU A 61 -1.20 -10.91 0.93
CA LEU A 61 -0.61 -11.96 0.11
C LEU A 61 -1.75 -12.83 -0.40
N THR A 62 -1.93 -12.90 -1.71
CA THR A 62 -2.95 -13.73 -2.33
C THR A 62 -2.29 -14.93 -2.98
N TYR A 63 -2.50 -16.12 -2.41
CA TYR A 63 -2.05 -17.37 -3.00
C TYR A 63 -3.13 -17.89 -3.95
N ARG A 64 -2.84 -17.99 -5.24
CA ARG A 64 -3.77 -18.53 -6.25
C ARG A 64 -3.41 -19.98 -6.55
N TYR A 65 -4.40 -20.87 -6.52
CA TYR A 65 -4.28 -22.30 -6.83
C TYR A 65 -4.83 -22.56 -8.23
N GLY A 66 -4.16 -23.43 -8.99
CA GLY A 66 -4.57 -23.74 -10.36
C GLY A 66 -4.28 -22.60 -11.34
N ARG A 67 -4.86 -22.67 -12.54
CA ARG A 67 -4.70 -21.62 -13.54
C ARG A 67 -5.85 -20.62 -13.47
N GLU A 68 -5.64 -19.41 -13.95
CA GLU A 68 -6.69 -18.38 -13.96
C GLU A 68 -7.89 -18.80 -14.80
N GLU A 69 -7.66 -19.55 -15.88
CA GLU A 69 -8.73 -20.12 -16.71
C GLU A 69 -9.56 -21.21 -16.01
N ASP A 70 -9.06 -21.81 -14.93
CA ASP A 70 -9.78 -22.82 -14.15
C ASP A 70 -10.77 -22.18 -13.16
N GLU A 71 -10.63 -20.88 -12.88
CA GLU A 71 -11.59 -20.08 -12.09
C GLU A 71 -12.85 -19.80 -12.91
N VAL A 72 -13.70 -20.83 -13.08
CA VAL A 72 -14.97 -20.74 -13.79
C VAL A 72 -16.17 -20.68 -12.82
N MET A 73 -17.30 -20.16 -13.32
CA MET A 73 -18.58 -20.10 -12.59
C MET A 73 -18.55 -19.33 -11.26
N GLY A 74 -17.60 -18.40 -11.09
CA GLY A 74 -17.48 -17.58 -9.89
C GLY A 74 -16.78 -18.27 -8.71
N LEU A 75 -16.11 -19.41 -8.94
CA LEU A 75 -15.23 -20.03 -7.96
C LEU A 75 -13.84 -19.40 -8.05
N THR A 76 -13.42 -18.70 -7.01
CA THR A 76 -12.05 -18.18 -6.89
C THR A 76 -11.22 -19.19 -6.11
N PHE A 77 -10.20 -19.75 -6.74
CA PHE A 77 -9.26 -20.66 -6.11
C PHE A 77 -8.10 -19.86 -5.53
N ALA A 78 -8.37 -19.05 -4.53
CA ALA A 78 -7.35 -18.27 -3.86
C ALA A 78 -7.48 -18.32 -2.34
N LYS A 79 -6.35 -18.24 -1.66
CA LYS A 79 -6.26 -18.02 -0.22
C LYS A 79 -5.58 -16.68 0.03
N GLU A 80 -6.28 -15.80 0.72
CA GLU A 80 -5.72 -14.52 1.15
C GLU A 80 -5.12 -14.64 2.54
N LEU A 81 -3.93 -14.05 2.71
CA LEU A 81 -3.26 -13.89 3.97
C LEU A 81 -2.94 -12.41 4.18
N VAL A 82 -3.55 -11.80 5.20
CA VAL A 82 -3.27 -10.42 5.56
C VAL A 82 -1.97 -10.39 6.37
N ALA A 83 -0.88 -9.97 5.73
CA ALA A 83 0.43 -9.90 6.37
C ALA A 83 0.48 -8.76 7.40
N THR A 84 -0.11 -7.61 7.06
CA THR A 84 -0.23 -6.47 7.99
C THR A 84 -1.46 -5.63 7.69
N SER A 85 -1.97 -4.95 8.71
CA SER A 85 -3.08 -4.00 8.63
C SER A 85 -2.85 -2.85 9.60
N ALA A 86 -2.81 -1.62 9.10
CA ALA A 86 -2.54 -0.43 9.88
C ALA A 86 -3.60 0.67 9.63
N LEU A 87 -4.01 1.37 10.71
CA LEU A 87 -4.90 2.53 10.63
C LEU A 87 -4.09 3.77 10.22
N VAL A 88 -4.46 4.38 9.10
CA VAL A 88 -3.81 5.59 8.56
C VAL A 88 -4.60 6.85 8.89
N TYR A 89 -5.94 6.77 8.91
CA TYR A 89 -6.81 7.87 9.30
C TYR A 89 -7.97 7.37 10.17
N PRO A 90 -8.33 8.06 11.27
CA PRO A 90 -7.62 9.21 11.84
C PRO A 90 -6.24 8.81 12.35
N GLN A 91 -5.26 9.72 12.24
CA GLN A 91 -3.90 9.46 12.72
C GLN A 91 -3.90 9.46 14.26
N VAL A 92 -3.68 8.29 14.85
CA VAL A 92 -3.59 8.13 16.31
C VAL A 92 -2.14 8.24 16.80
N VAL A 93 -1.17 7.92 15.94
CA VAL A 93 0.27 7.93 16.24
C VAL A 93 1.00 8.62 15.10
N THR A 94 1.96 9.49 15.43
CA THR A 94 2.86 10.09 14.44
C THR A 94 3.93 9.06 14.05
N PRO A 95 3.96 8.60 12.79
CA PRO A 95 4.97 7.64 12.34
C PRO A 95 6.34 8.31 12.18
N LYS A 96 7.41 7.53 12.30
CA LYS A 96 8.75 7.97 11.90
C LYS A 96 8.79 8.01 10.37
N LEU A 97 9.09 9.17 9.80
CA LEU A 97 9.10 9.40 8.36
C LEU A 97 10.46 9.02 7.75
N THR A 98 10.42 8.43 6.56
CA THR A 98 11.61 8.19 5.73
C THR A 98 11.87 9.37 4.80
N SER A 99 13.01 9.42 4.11
CA SER A 99 13.32 10.50 3.16
C SER A 99 12.36 10.60 1.97
N LEU A 100 11.50 9.61 1.77
CA LEU A 100 10.46 9.59 0.73
C LEU A 100 9.16 10.30 1.18
N GLN A 101 8.89 10.35 2.49
CA GLN A 101 7.61 10.77 3.09
C GLN A 101 7.70 12.19 3.67
#